data_AF-A0A1J9RED7-F1
#
_entry.id   AF-A0A1J9RED7-F1
#
_cell.length_a   1.000
_cell.length_b   1.000
_cell.length_c   1.000
_cell.angle_alpha   90.00
_cell.angle_beta   90.00
_cell.angle_gamma   90.00
#
_symmetry.space_group_name_H-M   'P 1'
#
loop_
_entity.id
_entity.type
_entity.pdbx_description
1 polymer ?
#
loop_
_entity_poly.entity_id
_entity_poly.type
_entity_poly.pdbx_seq_one_letter_code
_entity_poly.pdbx_strand_id
1 'polypeptide(L)'
;MRLFGETADGIIAYFQPTTGCQTAINYISAEYSEKVISEAETYAEKPRKISKCIHAGLVYFPGNIIIDPLMILIPLSVVRDVELGGKRVGTDHYYHVLDWSQLKVEKDAKLVAVVISDIK
;
A
#
# COMPACT_ATOMS: atom_id res chain seq x y z
N MET A 1 8.66 11.69 12.65
CA MET A 1 8.42 11.09 11.32
C MET A 1 8.11 9.62 11.55
N ARG A 2 6.83 9.25 11.63
CA ARG A 2 6.40 7.85 11.75
C ARG A 2 6.35 7.29 10.32
N LEU A 3 7.12 6.24 10.07
CA LEU A 3 7.29 5.67 8.74
C LEU A 3 6.57 4.32 8.73
N PHE A 4 5.42 4.30 8.05
CA PHE A 4 4.71 3.13 7.56
C PHE A 4 4.21 2.16 8.63
N GLY A 5 3.11 2.53 9.29
CA GLY A 5 2.33 1.64 10.14
C GLY A 5 2.85 1.47 11.57
N GLU A 6 1.92 1.21 12.49
CA GLU A 6 2.23 0.76 13.84
C GLU A 6 2.20 -0.77 13.86
N THR A 7 3.29 -1.38 14.34
CA THR A 7 3.38 -2.83 14.51
C THR A 7 2.65 -3.22 15.78
N ALA A 8 1.51 -3.92 15.65
CA ALA A 8 0.87 -4.54 16.80
C ALA A 8 1.67 -5.78 17.26
N ASP A 9 2.25 -6.51 16.29
CA ASP A 9 3.09 -7.70 16.49
C ASP A 9 3.93 -8.10 15.23
N GLY A 10 3.72 -7.48 14.07
CA GLY A 10 4.43 -7.80 12.82
C GLY A 10 5.79 -7.12 12.63
N ILE A 11 6.64 -7.67 11.76
CA ILE A 11 7.95 -7.10 11.39
C ILE A 11 7.88 -6.53 9.97
N ILE A 12 8.44 -5.33 9.78
CA ILE A 12 8.57 -4.66 8.48
C ILE A 12 10.05 -4.46 8.18
N ALA A 13 10.49 -4.87 6.99
CA ALA A 13 11.81 -4.56 6.47
C ALA A 13 11.73 -3.64 5.24
N TYR A 14 12.74 -2.80 5.07
CA TYR A 14 12.83 -1.84 3.98
C TYR A 14 13.75 -2.32 2.88
N PHE A 15 13.40 -2.02 1.64
CA PHE A 15 14.31 -2.14 0.49
C PHE A 15 14.18 -0.93 -0.43
N GLN A 16 15.22 -0.68 -1.20
CA GLN A 16 15.21 0.38 -2.20
C GLN A 16 14.47 -0.10 -3.46
N PRO A 17 13.37 0.56 -3.88
CA PRO A 17 12.67 0.21 -5.11
C PRO A 17 13.58 0.29 -6.34
N THR A 18 13.42 -0.64 -7.26
CA THR A 18 14.15 -0.65 -8.54
C THR A 18 13.56 0.38 -9.51
N THR A 19 14.26 0.65 -10.61
CA THR A 19 13.74 1.51 -11.70
C THR A 19 12.41 1.01 -12.26
N GLY A 20 12.20 -0.31 -12.32
CA GLY A 20 10.93 -0.91 -12.72
C GLY A 20 9.77 -0.55 -11.77
N CYS A 21 10.06 -0.46 -10.47
CA CYS A 21 9.07 -0.01 -9.48
C CYS A 21 8.71 1.46 -9.70
N GLN A 22 9.68 2.30 -10.08
CA GLN A 22 9.43 3.73 -10.34
C GLN A 22 8.46 3.94 -11.50
N THR A 23 8.56 3.14 -12.56
CA THR A 23 7.61 3.19 -13.67
C THR A 23 6.18 2.90 -13.21
N ALA A 24 6.00 1.86 -12.39
CA ALA A 24 4.68 1.53 -11.82
C ALA A 24 4.16 2.63 -10.89
N ILE A 25 5.01 3.18 -10.01
CA ILE A 25 4.65 4.31 -9.14
C ILE A 25 4.14 5.50 -9.96
N ASN A 26 4.87 5.87 -11.02
CA ASN A 26 4.52 7.01 -11.86
C ASN A 26 3.20 6.79 -12.60
N TYR A 27 2.98 5.59 -13.15
CA TYR A 27 1.75 5.22 -13.83
C TYR A 27 0.54 5.31 -12.87
N ILE A 28 0.63 4.68 -11.70
CA ILE A 28 -0.43 4.68 -10.70
C ILE A 28 -0.71 6.09 -10.17
N SER A 29 0.33 6.90 -9.97
CA SER A 29 0.17 8.29 -9.53
C SER A 29 -0.57 9.15 -10.55
N ALA A 30 -0.39 8.88 -11.84
CA ALA A 30 -1.12 9.56 -12.91
C ALA A 30 -2.59 9.08 -13.00
N GLU A 31 -2.83 7.77 -12.85
CA GLU A 31 -4.17 7.18 -12.85
C GLU A 31 -5.02 7.65 -11.66
N TYR A 32 -4.38 7.96 -10.52
CA TYR A 32 -5.07 8.33 -9.27
C TYR A 32 -6.12 9.44 -9.45
N SER A 33 -5.82 10.48 -10.23
CA SER A 33 -6.79 11.56 -10.46
C SER A 33 -8.02 11.11 -11.24
N GLU A 34 -7.85 10.17 -12.18
CA GLU A 34 -8.97 9.60 -12.93
C GLU A 34 -9.85 8.76 -12.01
N LYS A 35 -9.23 7.96 -11.12
CA LYS A 35 -9.92 7.19 -10.09
C LYS A 35 -10.74 8.05 -9.14
N VAL A 36 -10.18 9.15 -8.63
CA VAL A 36 -10.90 10.08 -7.75
C VAL A 36 -12.13 10.67 -8.45
N ILE A 37 -12.04 10.96 -9.75
CA ILE A 37 -13.17 11.49 -10.53
C ILE A 37 -14.23 10.41 -10.75
N SER A 38 -13.83 9.21 -11.18
CA SER A 38 -14.76 8.12 -11.50
C SER A 38 -15.45 7.54 -10.27
N GLU A 39 -14.81 7.59 -9.10
CA GLU A 39 -15.28 7.00 -7.85
C GLU A 39 -15.48 8.08 -6.76
N ALA A 40 -16.03 9.24 -7.12
CA ALA A 40 -16.07 10.45 -6.27
C ALA A 40 -16.63 10.24 -4.85
N GLU A 41 -17.62 9.37 -4.67
CA GLU A 41 -18.17 9.05 -3.33
C GLU A 41 -17.17 8.29 -2.47
N THR A 42 -16.39 7.38 -3.05
CA THR A 42 -15.38 6.57 -2.36
C THR A 42 -14.18 7.42 -1.94
N TYR A 43 -13.83 8.43 -2.75
CA TYR A 43 -12.72 9.36 -2.50
C TYR A 43 -13.20 10.69 -1.89
N ALA A 44 -14.40 10.72 -1.32
CA ALA A 44 -14.89 11.90 -0.62
C ALA A 44 -13.86 12.34 0.44
N GLU A 45 -13.55 13.64 0.46
CA GLU A 45 -12.58 14.25 1.39
C GLU A 45 -11.11 13.79 1.23
N LYS A 46 -10.80 12.96 0.22
CA LYS A 46 -9.41 12.57 -0.11
C LYS A 46 -8.79 13.57 -1.10
N PRO A 47 -7.45 13.67 -1.19
CA PRO A 47 -6.78 14.53 -2.17
C PRO A 47 -7.23 14.20 -3.60
N ARG A 48 -7.40 15.24 -4.44
CA ARG A 48 -7.85 15.04 -5.84
C ARG A 48 -6.75 14.63 -6.80
N LYS A 49 -5.50 14.81 -6.39
CA LYS A 49 -4.30 14.47 -7.16
C LYS A 49 -3.16 14.20 -6.19
N ILE A 50 -2.17 13.43 -6.63
CA ILE A 50 -0.93 13.23 -5.89
C ILE A 50 0.06 14.33 -6.32
N SER A 51 0.17 15.39 -5.53
CA SER A 51 1.15 16.46 -5.78
C SER A 51 2.48 16.18 -5.08
N LYS A 52 2.41 15.52 -3.93
CA LYS A 52 3.55 15.02 -3.16
C LYS A 52 3.19 13.66 -2.57
N CYS A 53 4.19 12.79 -2.48
CA CYS A 53 4.08 11.50 -1.82
C CYS A 53 5.46 11.04 -1.35
N ILE A 54 5.46 10.02 -0.51
CA ILE A 54 6.64 9.21 -0.18
C ILE A 54 6.42 7.83 -0.78
N HIS A 55 7.47 7.24 -1.36
CA HIS A 55 7.44 5.85 -1.78
C HIS A 55 8.52 5.02 -1.08
N ALA A 56 8.20 3.77 -0.76
CA ALA A 56 9.12 2.84 -0.12
C ALA A 56 8.89 1.41 -0.61
N GLY A 57 9.96 0.62 -0.67
CA GLY A 57 9.86 -0.82 -0.79
C GLY A 57 9.77 -1.44 0.60
N LEU A 58 8.72 -2.22 0.85
CA LEU A 58 8.45 -2.85 2.14
C LEU A 58 8.32 -4.37 2.00
N VAL A 59 8.85 -5.09 2.98
CA VAL A 59 8.62 -6.51 3.19
C VAL A 59 7.90 -6.68 4.52
N TYR A 60 6.69 -7.21 4.47
CA TYR A 60 5.89 -7.53 5.64
C TYR A 60 6.03 -9.02 5.96
N PHE A 61 6.45 -9.29 7.19
CA PHE A 61 6.56 -10.62 7.76
C PHE A 61 5.33 -10.96 8.61
N PRO A 62 5.18 -12.23 9.04
CA PRO A 62 4.02 -12.67 9.81
C PRO A 62 3.68 -11.76 10.98
N GLY A 63 2.38 -11.49 11.15
CA GLY A 63 1.83 -10.61 12.16
C GLY A 63 0.74 -9.69 11.61
N ASN A 64 0.25 -8.83 12.49
CA ASN A 64 -0.76 -7.81 12.22
C ASN A 64 -0.09 -6.44 12.19
N ILE A 65 -0.23 -5.76 11.05
CA ILE A 65 0.28 -4.41 10.84
C ILE A 65 -0.91 -3.48 10.60
N ILE A 66 -0.95 -2.36 11.31
CA ILE A 66 -1.91 -1.30 11.01
C ILE A 66 -1.34 -0.44 9.87
N ILE A 67 -2.10 -0.35 8.78
CA ILE A 67 -1.77 0.47 7.62
C ILE A 67 -2.51 1.80 7.74
N ASP A 68 -1.73 2.88 7.69
CA ASP A 68 -2.23 4.26 7.71
C ASP A 68 -3.12 4.54 6.48
N PRO A 69 -4.15 5.40 6.61
CA PRO A 69 -4.98 5.81 5.49
C PRO A 69 -4.18 6.61 4.45
N LEU A 70 -4.75 6.75 3.26
CA LEU A 70 -4.14 7.44 2.11
C LEU A 70 -2.81 6.80 1.66
N MET A 71 -2.80 5.47 1.62
CA MET A 71 -1.69 4.68 1.08
C MET A 71 -2.15 3.92 -0.16
N ILE A 72 -1.30 3.86 -1.19
CA ILE A 72 -1.44 2.92 -2.30
C ILE A 72 -0.42 1.81 -2.11
N LEU A 73 -0.87 0.57 -2.06
CA LEU A 73 -0.05 -0.61 -1.85
C LEU A 73 0.01 -1.43 -3.15
N ILE A 74 1.22 -1.66 -3.64
CA ILE A 74 1.51 -2.34 -4.91
C ILE A 74 2.26 -3.63 -4.59
N PRO A 75 1.57 -4.78 -4.54
CA PRO A 75 2.22 -6.06 -4.26
C PRO A 75 3.15 -6.47 -5.40
N LEU A 76 4.39 -6.78 -5.05
CA LEU A 76 5.38 -7.34 -5.98
C LEU A 76 5.47 -8.87 -5.85
N SER A 77 5.27 -9.39 -4.65
CA SER A 77 5.28 -10.82 -4.38
C SER A 77 4.46 -11.12 -3.13
N VAL A 78 3.55 -12.09 -3.25
CA VAL A 78 2.76 -12.61 -2.13
C VAL A 78 3.13 -14.08 -1.95
N VAL A 79 3.62 -14.43 -0.77
CA VAL A 79 3.88 -15.81 -0.37
C VAL A 79 2.80 -16.23 0.60
N ARG A 80 2.01 -17.25 0.24
CA ARG A 80 0.87 -17.76 1.01
C ARG A 80 -0.17 -16.66 1.30
N ASP A 81 -0.95 -16.82 2.36
CA ASP A 81 -2.13 -15.98 2.60
C ASP A 81 -1.77 -14.70 3.34
N VAL A 82 -2.08 -13.59 2.68
CA VAL A 82 -1.98 -12.24 3.20
C VAL A 82 -3.33 -11.57 2.98
N GLU A 83 -3.84 -10.87 3.99
CA GLU A 83 -5.11 -10.17 3.93
C GLU A 83 -4.93 -8.69 4.25
N LEU A 84 -5.60 -7.82 3.51
CA LEU A 84 -5.67 -6.39 3.76
C LEU A 84 -7.14 -5.99 3.91
N GLY A 85 -7.51 -5.51 5.10
CA GLY A 85 -8.90 -5.19 5.43
C GLY A 85 -9.86 -6.39 5.25
N GLY A 86 -9.37 -7.60 5.54
CA GLY A 86 -10.11 -8.85 5.38
C GLY A 86 -10.23 -9.35 3.93
N LYS A 87 -9.56 -8.72 2.96
CA LYS A 87 -9.50 -9.19 1.56
C LYS A 87 -8.15 -9.79 1.26
N ARG A 88 -8.13 -10.92 0.55
CA ARG A 88 -6.89 -11.57 0.12
C ARG A 88 -6.08 -10.67 -0.80
N VAL A 89 -4.80 -10.55 -0.53
CA VAL A 89 -3.85 -9.77 -1.32
C VAL A 89 -3.30 -10.63 -2.46
N GLY A 90 -3.37 -10.12 -3.69
CA GLY A 90 -2.79 -10.70 -4.90
C GLY A 90 -1.81 -9.72 -5.55
N THR A 91 -1.11 -10.16 -6.60
CA THR A 91 -0.13 -9.35 -7.35
C THR A 91 -0.66 -8.84 -8.69
N ASP A 92 -1.94 -9.08 -8.99
CA ASP A 92 -2.61 -8.72 -10.24
C ASP A 92 -3.23 -7.31 -10.22
N HIS A 93 -3.31 -6.70 -9.03
CA HIS A 93 -3.81 -5.34 -8.84
C HIS A 93 -3.08 -4.63 -7.69
N TYR A 94 -3.24 -3.31 -7.63
CA TYR A 94 -2.81 -2.49 -6.50
C TYR A 94 -4.02 -2.11 -5.64
N TYR A 95 -3.76 -1.68 -4.41
CA TYR A 95 -4.77 -1.43 -3.39
C TYR A 95 -4.73 0.02 -2.94
N HIS A 96 -5.86 0.71 -3.01
CA HIS A 96 -6.02 2.02 -2.40
C HIS A 96 -6.55 1.84 -0.97
N VAL A 97 -5.70 2.11 0.01
CA VAL A 97 -6.01 2.09 1.43
C VAL A 97 -6.49 3.49 1.82
N LEU A 98 -7.80 3.70 1.74
CA LEU A 98 -8.41 5.02 1.96
C LEU A 98 -8.65 5.32 3.44
N ASP A 99 -8.83 4.27 4.25
CA ASP A 99 -9.05 4.32 5.68
C ASP A 99 -8.12 3.34 6.41
N TRP A 100 -8.00 3.51 7.72
CA TRP A 100 -7.23 2.63 8.59
C TRP A 100 -7.58 1.17 8.33
N SER A 101 -6.57 0.38 7.98
CA SER A 101 -6.77 -1.00 7.57
C SER A 101 -5.75 -1.91 8.24
N GLN A 102 -6.19 -3.11 8.61
CA GLN A 102 -5.29 -4.14 9.13
C GLN A 102 -4.74 -4.97 7.97
N LEU A 103 -3.42 -5.07 7.91
CA LEU A 103 -2.71 -6.03 7.10
C LEU A 103 -2.36 -7.24 7.98
N LYS A 104 -2.93 -8.40 7.65
CA LYS A 104 -2.69 -9.66 8.33
C LYS A 104 -1.79 -10.52 7.45
N VAL A 105 -0.59 -10.81 7.95
CA VAL A 105 0.35 -11.74 7.31
C VAL A 105 0.35 -13.02 8.15
N GLU A 106 -0.19 -14.10 7.60
CA GLU A 106 -0.28 -15.37 8.32
C GLU A 106 1.10 -15.97 8.62
N LYS A 107 1.11 -16.98 9.50
CA LYS A 107 2.33 -17.74 9.77
C LYS A 107 2.92 -18.28 8.46
N ASP A 108 4.22 -18.11 8.30
CA ASP A 108 5.01 -18.46 7.10
C ASP A 108 4.58 -17.73 5.81
N ALA A 109 3.70 -16.73 5.90
CA ALA A 109 3.38 -15.84 4.79
C ALA A 109 4.35 -14.66 4.72
N LYS A 110 4.38 -13.99 3.57
CA LYS A 110 5.21 -12.80 3.35
C LYS A 110 4.61 -11.95 2.23
N LEU A 111 4.58 -10.64 2.42
CA LEU A 111 4.24 -9.68 1.38
C LEU A 111 5.45 -8.81 1.07
N VAL A 112 5.85 -8.76 -0.19
CA VAL A 112 6.80 -7.76 -0.71
C VAL A 112 5.98 -6.78 -1.52
N ALA A 113 6.04 -5.50 -1.18
CA ALA A 113 5.27 -4.47 -1.84
C ALA A 113 6.06 -3.17 -2.00
N VAL A 114 5.64 -2.37 -2.96
CA VAL A 114 5.97 -0.94 -3.02
C VAL A 114 4.77 -0.18 -2.52
N VAL A 115 4.99 0.83 -1.69
CA VAL A 115 3.93 1.68 -1.18
C VAL A 115 4.13 3.12 -1.63
N ILE A 116 3.04 3.82 -1.87
CA ILE A 116 2.96 5.27 -2.04
C ILE A 116 2.12 5.79 -0.88
N SER A 117 2.64 6.71 -0.06
CA SER A 117 1.97 7.21 1.13
C SER A 117 2.19 8.72 1.31
N ASP A 118 1.61 9.28 2.38
CA ASP A 118 1.63 10.72 2.68
C ASP A 118 1.17 11.55 1.46
N ILE A 119 0.13 11.05 0.80
CA ILE A 119 -0.44 11.64 -0.41
C ILE A 119 -1.06 12.99 -0.04
N LYS A 120 -0.60 14.05 -0.72
CA LYS A 120 -1.08 15.43 -0.57
C LYS A 120 -1.47 16.05 -1.91
#